data_AF-A0A7S7LTU4-F1
#
_entry.id   AF-A0A7S7LTU4-F1
#
_cell.length_a   1.000
_cell.length_b   1.000
_cell.length_c   1.000
_cell.angle_alpha   90.00
_cell.angle_beta   90.00
_cell.angle_gamma   90.00
#
_symmetry.space_group_name_H-M   'P 1'
#
loop_
_entity.id
_entity.type
_entity.pdbx_description
1 polymer ?
#
loop_
_entity_poly.entity_id
_entity_poly.type
_entity_poly.pdbx_seq_one_letter_code
_entity_poly.pdbx_strand_id
1 'polypeptide(L)' 'MQTMAIQIQDDYVNDFINYVNNHSDGITITKDKNLEYDPYFYERQKQLQLDLEEVESEKAEMISHNDLWNNINNHLKSVK' A
#
# COMPACT_ATOMS: atom_id res chain seq x y z
N MET A 1 -8.60 24.12 2.05
CA MET A 1 -7.20 23.65 1.98
C MET A 1 -7.07 22.71 0.80
N GLN A 2 -6.00 22.85 0.02
CA GLN A 2 -5.66 21.94 -1.06
C GLN A 2 -4.45 21.11 -0.62
N THR A 3 -4.48 19.81 -0.85
CA THR A 3 -3.38 18.90 -0.50
C THR A 3 -2.66 18.48 -1.79
N MET A 4 -1.33 18.51 -1.77
CA MET A 4 -0.49 18.04 -2.86
C MET A 4 0.65 17.18 -2.31
N ALA A 5 1.04 16.15 -3.06
CA ALA A 5 2.25 15.38 -2.79
C ALA A 5 3.44 16.05 -3.47
N ILE A 6 4.58 16.13 -2.77
CA ILE A 6 5.82 16.70 -3.29
C ILE A 6 6.89 15.62 -3.20
N GLN A 7 7.53 15.32 -4.33
CA GLN A 7 8.71 14.45 -4.37
C GLN A 7 9.97 15.33 -4.25
N ILE A 8 10.88 14.93 -3.37
CA ILE A 8 12.10 15.67 -3.06
C ILE A 8 13.27 14.69 -3.11
N GLN A 9 14.42 15.13 -3.61
CA GLN A 9 15.65 14.33 -3.53
C GLN A 9 16.14 14.22 -2.08
N ASP A 10 16.71 13.09 -1.70
CA ASP A 10 17.13 12.79 -0.32
C ASP A 10 18.11 13.83 0.23
N ASP A 11 19.03 14.32 -0.60
CA ASP A 11 20.02 15.33 -0.25
C ASP A 11 19.44 16.75 -0.11
N TYR A 12 18.25 17.00 -0.67
CA TYR A 12 17.55 18.29 -0.59
C TYR A 12 16.50 18.38 0.53
N VAL A 13 16.24 17.29 1.26
CA VAL A 13 15.23 17.25 2.33
C VAL A 13 15.45 18.35 3.37
N ASN A 14 16.70 18.56 3.81
CA ASN A 14 17.01 19.56 4.84
C ASN A 14 16.74 20.99 4.35
N ASP A 15 17.13 21.30 3.11
CA ASP A 15 16.93 22.62 2.50
C ASP A 15 15.44 22.92 2.30
N PHE A 16 14.67 21.92 1.89
CA PHE A 16 13.21 22.03 1.80
C PHE A 16 12.56 22.30 3.17
N ILE A 17 12.94 21.55 4.20
CA ILE A 17 12.41 21.78 5.56
C ILE A 17 12.76 23.18 6.05
N ASN A 18 13.99 23.66 5.79
CA ASN A 18 14.38 25.04 6.11
C ASN A 18 13.55 26.08 5.36
N TYR A 19 13.27 25.86 4.07
CA TYR A 19 12.40 26.73 3.29
C TYR A 19 10.99 26.81 3.89
N VAL A 20 10.39 25.66 4.22
CA VAL A 20 9.05 25.59 4.82
C VAL A 20 9.01 26.27 6.18
N ASN A 21 10.01 26.07 7.03
CA ASN A 21 10.10 26.72 8.34
C ASN A 21 10.15 28.25 8.23
N ASN A 22 10.76 28.80 7.17
CA ASN A 22 10.84 30.24 6.93
C ASN A 22 9.59 30.84 6.25
N HIS A 23 8.68 30.01 5.74
CA HIS A 23 7.47 30.43 5.03
C HIS A 23 6.21 29.73 5.59
N SER A 24 6.21 29.43 6.89
CA SER A 24 5.25 28.52 7.53
C SER A 24 3.81 29.03 7.57
N ASP A 25 3.57 30.33 7.41
CA ASP A 25 2.25 30.97 7.61
C ASP A 25 1.14 30.41 6.71
N GLY A 26 1.50 29.70 5.63
CA GLY A 26 0.55 29.01 4.76
C GLY A 26 0.86 27.52 4.51
N ILE A 27 1.84 26.94 5.20
CA ILE A 27 2.33 25.58 4.93
C ILE A 27 2.15 24.69 6.16
N THR A 28 1.44 23.59 5.98
CA THR A 28 1.31 22.54 7.00
C THR A 28 2.05 21.29 6.53
N ILE A 29 3.08 20.88 7.27
CA ILE A 29 3.69 19.55 7.12
C ILE A 29 2.93 18.57 8.00
N THR A 30 2.29 17.59 7.38
CA THR A 30 1.66 16.47 8.07
C THR A 30 2.37 15.18 7.71
N LYS A 31 2.77 14.42 8.73
CA LYS A 31 3.18 13.03 8.53
C LYS A 31 1.95 12.18 8.32
N ASP A 32 1.99 11.37 7.28
CA ASP A 32 0.97 10.34 7.06
C ASP A 32 1.20 9.20 8.05
N LYS A 33 0.24 8.99 8.96
CA LYS A 33 0.31 7.93 9.97
C LYS A 33 0.29 6.54 9.37
N ASN A 34 -0.33 6.36 8.20
CA ASN A 34 -0.38 5.06 7.54
C ASN A 34 1.02 4.69 7.02
N LEU A 35 1.75 5.65 6.47
CA LEU A 35 3.09 5.45 5.93
C LEU A 35 4.18 5.37 7.02
N GLU A 36 3.89 5.83 8.24
CA GLU A 36 4.84 5.77 9.36
C GLU A 36 5.16 4.33 9.78
N TYR A 37 4.15 3.47 9.84
CA TYR A 37 4.30 2.06 10.21
C TYR A 37 4.38 1.15 8.99
N ASP A 38 3.85 1.60 7.85
CA ASP A 38 3.70 0.81 6.65
C ASP A 38 3.99 1.63 5.39
N PRO A 39 5.23 1.60 4.88
CA PRO A 39 5.62 2.32 3.67
C PRO A 39 4.83 1.92 2.42
N TYR A 40 4.20 0.74 2.41
CA TYR A 40 3.47 0.20 1.26
C TYR A 40 1.95 0.22 1.47
N PHE A 41 1.46 0.97 2.46
CA PHE A 41 0.05 0.98 2.83
C PHE A 41 -0.89 1.19 1.64
N TYR A 42 -0.62 2.21 0.81
CA TYR A 42 -1.48 2.54 -0.33
C TYR A 42 -1.40 1.52 -1.45
N GLU A 43 -0.24 0.90 -1.67
CA GLU A 43 -0.09 -0.19 -2.63
C GLU A 43 -0.89 -1.42 -2.20
N ARG A 44 -0.82 -1.77 -0.91
CA ARG A 44 -1.61 -2.89 -0.35
C ARG A 44 -3.10 -2.59 -0.30
N GLN A 45 -3.50 -1.36 0.00
CA GLN A 45 -4.89 -0.94 -0.05
C GLN A 45 -5.45 -1.10 -1.47
N LYS A 46 -4.68 -0.65 -2.48
CA LYS A 46 -5.07 -0.80 -3.88
C LYS A 46 -5.18 -2.27 -4.28
N GLN A 47 -4.20 -3.10 -3.91
CA GLN A 47 -4.24 -4.53 -4.22
C GLN A 47 -5.44 -5.21 -3.56
N LEU A 48 -5.69 -4.93 -2.28
CA LEU A 48 -6.85 -5.47 -1.57
C LEU A 48 -8.18 -5.11 -2.26
N GLN A 49 -8.30 -3.86 -2.73
CA GLN A 49 -9.50 -3.44 -3.44
C GLN A 49 -9.67 -4.20 -4.77
N LEU A 50 -8.58 -4.43 -5.52
CA LEU A 50 -8.61 -5.24 -6.74
C LEU A 50 -8.98 -6.70 -6.44
N ASP A 51 -8.40 -7.30 -5.39
CA ASP A 51 -8.71 -8.67 -4.99
C ASP A 51 -10.20 -8.82 -4.63
N LEU A 52 -10.78 -7.85 -3.92
CA LEU A 52 -12.21 -7.82 -3.60
C LEU A 52 -13.07 -7.70 -4.86
N GLU A 53 -12.72 -6.82 -5.79
CA GLU A 53 -13.43 -6.68 -7.08
C GLU A 53 -13.38 -7.96 -7.91
N GLU A 54 -12.26 -8.70 -7.89
CA GLU A 54 -12.14 -9.99 -8.57
C GLU A 54 -13.01 -11.08 -7.93
N VAL A 55 -13.11 -11.10 -6.59
CA VAL A 55 -14.02 -12.00 -5.87
C VAL A 55 -15.48 -11.66 -6.15
N GLU A 56 -15.85 -10.37 -6.08
CA GLU A 56 -17.22 -9.91 -6.33
C GLU A 56 -17.66 -10.11 -7.79
N SER A 57 -16.72 -10.06 -8.74
CA SER A 57 -16.97 -10.32 -10.16
C SER A 57 -16.85 -11.80 -10.56
N GLU A 58 -16.71 -12.71 -9.59
CA GLU A 58 -16.54 -14.16 -9.78
C GLU A 58 -15.31 -14.55 -10.62
N LYS A 59 -14.35 -13.63 -10.81
CA LYS A 59 -13.07 -13.90 -11.49
C LYS A 59 -12.07 -14.60 -10.58
N ALA A 60 -12.19 -14.40 -9.28
CA ALA A 60 -11.45 -15.09 -8.23
C ALA A 60 -12.43 -15.74 -7.26
N GLU A 61 -12.01 -16.86 -6.65
CA GLU A 61 -12.82 -17.59 -5.67
C GLU A 61 -12.15 -17.57 -4.30
N MET A 62 -12.97 -17.33 -3.26
CA MET A 62 -12.55 -17.51 -1.88
C MET A 62 -12.55 -19.00 -1.53
N ILE A 63 -11.36 -19.59 -1.43
CA ILE A 63 -11.19 -21.02 -1.11
C ILE A 63 -11.17 -21.26 0.40
N SER A 64 -11.80 -22.37 0.83
CA SER A 64 -11.71 -22.79 2.23
C SER A 64 -10.31 -23.29 2.57
N HIS A 65 -9.96 -23.25 3.87
CA HIS A 65 -8.69 -23.80 4.35
C HIS A 65 -8.50 -25.28 3.99
N ASN A 66 -9.57 -26.08 4.06
CA ASN A 66 -9.52 -27.50 3.74
C ASN A 66 -9.28 -27.71 2.24
N ASP A 67 -9.96 -26.94 1.39
CA ASP A 67 -9.82 -27.05 -0.06
C ASP A 67 -8.42 -26.61 -0.52
N LEU A 68 -7.88 -25.54 0.08
CA LEU A 68 -6.50 -25.11 -0.15
C LEU A 68 -5.51 -26.25 0.14
N TRP A 69 -5.58 -26.86 1.32
CA TRP A 69 -4.65 -27.94 1.69
C TRP A 69 -4.85 -29.21 0.87
N ASN A 70 -6.09 -29.55 0.53
CA ASN A 70 -6.38 -30.65 -0.37
C ASN A 70 -5.75 -30.41 -1.74
N ASN A 71 -5.88 -29.21 -2.31
CA ASN A 71 -5.29 -28.83 -3.59
C ASN A 71 -3.76 -28.91 -3.55
N ILE A 72 -3.13 -28.38 -2.50
CA ILE A 72 -1.66 -28.46 -2.30
C ILE A 72 -1.21 -29.92 -2.25
N ASN A 73 -1.87 -30.76 -1.44
CA ASN A 73 -1.52 -32.17 -1.29
C ASN A 73 -1.70 -32.95 -2.60
N ASN A 74 -2.75 -32.64 -3.36
CA ASN A 74 -3.00 -33.26 -4.66
C ASN A 74 -1.93 -32.86 -5.68
N HIS A 75 -1.55 -31.58 -5.72
CA HIS A 75 -0.47 -31.12 -6.57
C HIS A 75 0.85 -31.84 -6.24
N LEU A 76 1.25 -31.88 -4.96
CA LEU A 76 2.49 -32.54 -4.53
C LEU A 76 2.55 -34.04 -4.86
N LYS A 77 1.40 -34.72 -4.93
CA LYS A 77 1.33 -36.13 -5.38
C LYS A 77 1.54 -36.27 -6.88
N SER A 78 1.11 -35.29 -7.68
CA SER A 78 1.24 -35.32 -9.15
C SER A 78 2.66 -35.07 -9.66
N VAL A 79 3.53 -34.48 -8.83
CA VAL A 79 4.94 -34.19 -9.18
C VAL A 79 5.92 -35.28 -8.71
N LYS A 80 5.40 -36.39 -8.16
CA LYS A 80 6.16 -37.58 -7.74
C LYS A 80 5.94 -38.72 -8.73
#